data_AF-A0A9W8ZGJ5-F1
#
_entry.id   AF-A0A9W8ZGJ5-F1
#
_cell.length_a   1.000
_cell.length_b   1.000
_cell.length_c   1.000
_cell.angle_alpha   90.00
_cell.angle_beta   90.00
_cell.angle_gamma   90.00
#
_symmetry.space_group_name_H-M   'P 1'
#
loop_
_entity.id
_entity.type
_entity.pdbx_description
1 polymer ?
#
loop_
_entity_poly.entity_id
_entity_poly.type
_entity_poly.pdbx_seq_one_letter_code
_entity_poly.pdbx_strand_id
1 'polypeptide(L)'
;MKHLLSLSATFVALVDARVLPQPSWPHLSALDVDFSRITTASYPNVTIAAADLWQEAINRGAKLKTGTKSDDATAATLYGFPTNTAESPFDGSLVEELREWGYNDNTPAMQLLHDKECNMASASGHMLSKTFADLSMGTASKRTSGSNECFQIEHYSGPAVIKNEDGILPDKREQYYSTCGTTYLATGAEYTLGVNAAGCALFALNRVSSPKAARELWRRRPEAVELPHLRSASDIAWAA
;
A
#
# COMPACT_ATOMS: atom_id res chain seq x y z
N MET A 1 -31.85 17.33 -11.39
CA MET A 1 -31.01 16.41 -12.20
C MET A 1 -29.63 16.39 -11.57
N LYS A 2 -29.31 15.33 -10.82
CA LYS A 2 -27.98 15.13 -10.21
C LYS A 2 -27.31 14.03 -11.02
N HIS A 3 -26.20 14.34 -11.68
CA HIS A 3 -25.41 13.37 -12.42
C HIS A 3 -24.65 12.49 -11.41
N LEU A 4 -24.94 11.19 -11.39
CA LEU A 4 -24.10 10.18 -10.76
C LEU A 4 -22.85 10.00 -11.64
N LEU A 5 -21.69 10.43 -11.15
CA LEU A 5 -20.41 10.02 -11.70
C LEU A 5 -20.00 8.71 -10.99
N SER A 6 -20.22 7.59 -11.68
CA SER A 6 -19.66 6.29 -11.31
C SER A 6 -18.20 6.26 -11.75
N LEU A 7 -17.27 6.58 -10.85
CA LEU A 7 -15.83 6.34 -11.07
C LEU A 7 -15.48 4.94 -10.58
N SER A 8 -15.35 3.99 -11.51
CA SER A 8 -14.90 2.64 -11.20
C SER A 8 -13.37 2.62 -11.08
N ALA A 9 -12.82 2.87 -9.89
CA ALA A 9 -11.41 2.66 -9.61
C ALA A 9 -11.13 1.15 -9.43
N THR A 10 -10.49 0.53 -10.41
CA THR A 10 -10.08 -0.88 -10.32
C THR A 10 -8.75 -0.96 -9.59
N PHE A 11 -8.77 -1.21 -8.29
CA PHE A 11 -7.58 -1.47 -7.48
C PHE A 11 -7.16 -2.94 -7.58
N VAL A 12 -6.22 -3.30 -8.46
CA VAL A 12 -5.38 -4.50 -8.31
C VAL A 12 -4.04 -4.30 -9.01
N ALA A 13 -2.96 -4.17 -8.23
CA ALA A 13 -1.67 -4.78 -8.59
C ALA A 13 -0.89 -5.14 -7.31
N LEU A 14 -1.20 -6.29 -6.72
CA LEU A 14 -0.13 -7.16 -6.23
C LEU A 14 0.39 -7.89 -7.46
N VAL A 15 1.70 -7.87 -7.65
CA VAL A 15 2.36 -8.47 -8.82
C VAL A 15 1.88 -9.92 -8.96
N ASP A 16 1.35 -10.17 -10.16
CA ASP A 16 0.74 -11.40 -10.68
C ASP A 16 -0.77 -11.63 -10.44
N ALA A 17 -1.60 -10.93 -11.23
CA ALA A 17 -2.82 -11.48 -11.79
C ALA A 17 -3.31 -10.58 -12.95
N ARG A 18 -3.29 -11.10 -14.18
CA ARG A 18 -3.96 -10.47 -15.33
C ARG A 18 -5.46 -10.36 -15.05
N VAL A 19 -6.01 -9.15 -15.13
CA VAL A 19 -7.44 -8.93 -15.36
C VAL A 19 -7.57 -8.04 -16.59
N LEU A 20 -7.64 -8.68 -17.77
CA LEU A 20 -8.16 -8.04 -18.98
C LEU A 20 -9.68 -8.27 -19.03
N PRO A 21 -10.47 -7.32 -19.55
CA PRO A 21 -11.91 -7.47 -19.61
C PRO A 21 -12.34 -8.29 -20.85
N GLN A 22 -13.57 -8.82 -20.78
CA GLN A 22 -14.42 -9.34 -21.87
C GLN A 22 -14.30 -10.86 -22.19
N PRO A 23 -15.16 -11.42 -23.07
CA PRO A 23 -16.31 -12.26 -22.74
C PRO A 23 -16.05 -13.76 -22.98
N SER A 24 -16.67 -14.61 -22.14
CA SER A 24 -16.95 -16.05 -22.33
C SER A 24 -15.98 -16.89 -23.21
N TRP A 25 -14.90 -17.45 -22.67
CA TRP A 25 -14.15 -18.58 -23.27
C TRP A 25 -13.57 -19.52 -22.18
N PRO A 26 -13.21 -20.77 -22.53
CA PRO A 26 -13.42 -21.99 -21.73
C PRO A 26 -12.32 -22.24 -20.68
N HIS A 27 -12.66 -23.11 -19.73
CA HIS A 27 -11.84 -23.68 -18.64
C HIS A 27 -10.31 -23.46 -18.77
N LEU A 28 -9.81 -22.51 -17.98
CA LEU A 28 -8.39 -22.30 -17.71
C LEU A 28 -7.87 -23.41 -16.77
N SER A 29 -7.31 -24.48 -17.35
CA SER A 29 -6.66 -25.56 -16.61
C SER A 29 -5.16 -25.72 -16.93
N ALA A 30 -4.50 -24.73 -17.52
CA ALA A 30 -3.07 -24.86 -17.84
C ALA A 30 -2.34 -23.52 -17.88
N LEU A 31 -1.89 -23.05 -16.72
CA LEU A 31 -0.64 -22.30 -16.61
C LEU A 31 0.28 -23.17 -15.77
N ASP A 32 1.08 -24.02 -16.41
CA ASP A 32 2.13 -24.81 -15.77
C ASP A 32 3.25 -23.85 -15.35
N VAL A 33 3.13 -23.33 -14.13
CA VAL A 33 4.26 -22.74 -13.41
C VAL A 33 4.85 -23.86 -12.56
N ASP A 34 6.05 -24.32 -12.93
CA ASP A 34 6.77 -25.36 -12.19
C ASP A 34 7.31 -24.80 -10.86
N PHE A 35 6.52 -24.98 -9.80
CA PHE A 35 6.87 -24.62 -8.42
C PHE A 35 7.65 -25.72 -7.68
N SER A 36 8.12 -26.78 -8.35
CA SER A 36 8.88 -27.87 -7.72
C SER A 36 10.18 -27.42 -7.04
N ARG A 37 10.60 -26.16 -7.24
CA ARG A 37 11.80 -25.57 -6.67
C ARG A 37 11.62 -24.79 -5.35
N ILE A 38 10.39 -24.61 -4.86
CA ILE A 38 10.15 -23.96 -3.55
C ILE A 38 9.56 -24.99 -2.60
N THR A 39 10.42 -25.77 -1.94
CA THR A 39 9.97 -26.86 -1.05
C THR A 39 9.75 -26.41 0.39
N THR A 40 10.39 -25.33 0.85
CA THR A 40 10.27 -24.80 2.22
C THR A 40 10.63 -23.32 2.31
N ALA A 41 9.85 -22.52 3.05
CA ALA A 41 10.29 -21.22 3.56
C ALA A 41 10.67 -21.39 5.05
N SER A 42 11.93 -21.11 5.40
CA SER A 42 12.43 -21.25 6.78
C SER A 42 12.31 -19.92 7.52
N TYR A 43 11.39 -19.85 8.47
CA TYR A 43 11.40 -18.85 9.54
C TYR A 43 12.08 -19.48 10.77
N PRO A 44 12.79 -18.71 11.61
CA PRO A 44 13.35 -19.28 12.83
C PRO A 44 12.22 -19.89 13.68
N ASN A 45 12.25 -21.23 13.81
CA ASN A 45 11.35 -22.11 14.58
C ASN A 45 9.99 -22.52 13.97
N VAL A 46 9.71 -22.30 12.68
CA VAL A 46 8.52 -22.90 12.04
C VAL A 46 8.85 -23.37 10.63
N THR A 47 8.73 -24.68 10.38
CA THR A 47 8.70 -25.26 9.04
C THR A 47 7.24 -25.27 8.59
N ILE A 48 6.86 -24.38 7.67
CA ILE A 48 5.55 -24.41 7.03
C ILE A 48 5.72 -25.14 5.69
N ALA A 49 4.91 -26.17 5.43
CA ALA A 49 4.96 -26.86 4.15
C ALA A 49 4.54 -25.90 3.02
N ALA A 50 5.21 -25.98 1.86
CA ALA A 50 4.89 -25.12 0.71
C ALA A 50 3.42 -25.23 0.27
N ALA A 51 2.82 -26.42 0.42
CA ALA A 51 1.40 -26.65 0.14
C ALA A 51 0.46 -25.84 1.07
N ASP A 52 0.84 -25.68 2.34
CA ASP A 52 0.05 -24.91 3.31
C ASP A 52 0.12 -23.42 3.01
N LEU A 53 1.29 -22.91 2.61
CA LEU A 53 1.47 -21.52 2.17
C LEU A 53 0.66 -21.22 0.91
N TRP A 54 0.63 -22.16 -0.05
CA TRP A 54 -0.16 -22.02 -1.27
C TRP A 54 -1.65 -22.01 -0.98
N GLN A 55 -2.14 -22.93 -0.16
CA GLN A 55 -3.54 -22.97 0.22
C GLN A 55 -3.95 -21.72 1.01
N GLU A 56 -3.07 -21.21 1.88
CA GLU A 56 -3.29 -19.94 2.56
C GLU A 56 -3.40 -18.76 1.58
N ALA A 57 -2.53 -18.70 0.57
CA ALA A 57 -2.59 -17.69 -0.47
C ALA A 57 -3.90 -17.77 -1.27
N ILE A 58 -4.34 -18.98 -1.65
CA ILE A 58 -5.64 -19.22 -2.29
C ILE A 58 -6.78 -18.69 -1.40
N ASN A 59 -6.78 -19.06 -0.12
CA ASN A 59 -7.84 -18.68 0.81
C ASN A 59 -7.90 -17.15 0.98
N ARG A 60 -6.75 -16.48 1.08
CA ARG A 60 -6.64 -15.01 1.13
C ARG A 60 -7.17 -14.38 -0.15
N GLY A 61 -6.79 -14.90 -1.31
CA GLY A 61 -7.26 -14.40 -2.61
C GLY A 61 -8.76 -14.60 -2.83
N ALA A 62 -9.29 -15.76 -2.47
CA ALA A 62 -10.72 -16.04 -2.51
C ALA A 62 -11.51 -15.12 -1.58
N LYS A 63 -11.03 -14.91 -0.35
CA LYS A 63 -11.62 -13.96 0.60
C LYS A 63 -11.63 -12.54 0.04
N LEU A 64 -10.51 -12.08 -0.52
CA LEU A 64 -10.40 -10.76 -1.15
C LEU A 64 -11.42 -10.60 -2.29
N LYS A 65 -11.44 -11.56 -3.22
CA LYS A 65 -12.36 -11.57 -4.37
C LYS A 65 -13.82 -11.58 -3.96
N THR A 66 -14.18 -12.31 -2.90
CA THR A 66 -15.54 -12.33 -2.38
C THR A 66 -15.89 -10.96 -1.81
N GLY A 67 -15.02 -10.40 -0.95
CA GLY A 67 -15.29 -9.10 -0.32
C GLY A 67 -15.44 -7.98 -1.34
N THR A 68 -14.61 -7.91 -2.39
CA THR A 68 -14.73 -6.87 -3.43
C THR A 68 -16.00 -6.94 -4.29
N LYS A 69 -16.72 -8.07 -4.26
CA LYS A 69 -17.99 -8.28 -4.97
C LYS A 69 -19.22 -8.20 -4.07
N SER A 70 -19.00 -8.10 -2.76
CA SER A 70 -20.06 -8.07 -1.76
C SER A 70 -20.55 -6.64 -1.56
N ASP A 71 -21.72 -6.50 -0.95
CA ASP A 71 -22.08 -5.22 -0.33
C ASP A 71 -21.17 -4.93 0.89
N ASP A 72 -21.18 -3.67 1.32
CA ASP A 72 -20.30 -3.16 2.36
C ASP A 72 -20.45 -3.90 3.71
N ALA A 73 -21.69 -4.14 4.16
CA ALA A 73 -21.98 -4.88 5.39
C ALA A 73 -21.46 -6.33 5.36
N THR A 74 -21.62 -7.00 4.22
CA THR A 74 -21.10 -8.35 4.00
C THR A 74 -19.58 -8.36 3.97
N ALA A 75 -18.95 -7.37 3.32
CA ALA A 75 -17.51 -7.21 3.32
C ALA A 75 -16.97 -6.95 4.74
N ALA A 76 -17.64 -6.09 5.52
CA ALA A 76 -17.30 -5.78 6.91
C ALA A 76 -17.28 -7.04 7.77
N THR A 77 -18.34 -7.85 7.67
CA THR A 77 -18.46 -9.14 8.36
C THR A 77 -17.38 -10.11 7.90
N LEU A 78 -17.15 -10.22 6.58
CA LEU A 78 -16.16 -11.13 6.00
C LEU A 78 -14.75 -10.81 6.53
N TYR A 79 -14.39 -9.53 6.61
CA TYR A 79 -13.08 -9.09 7.09
C TYR A 79 -12.97 -8.95 8.61
N GLY A 80 -14.08 -9.11 9.34
CA GLY A 80 -14.11 -9.05 10.80
C GLY A 80 -13.98 -7.64 11.35
N PHE A 81 -14.52 -6.64 10.64
CA PHE A 81 -14.61 -5.29 11.17
C PHE A 81 -15.59 -5.24 12.35
N PRO A 82 -15.33 -4.42 13.37
CA PRO A 82 -16.23 -4.26 14.52
C PRO A 82 -17.51 -3.46 14.16
N THR A 83 -17.50 -2.81 13.01
CA THR A 83 -18.59 -2.00 12.45
C THR A 83 -19.32 -2.76 11.34
N ASN A 84 -20.52 -2.31 10.98
CA ASN A 84 -21.28 -2.84 9.83
C ASN A 84 -20.82 -2.25 8.49
N THR A 85 -19.58 -1.75 8.43
CA THR A 85 -18.98 -1.14 7.25
C THR A 85 -17.50 -1.49 7.18
N ALA A 86 -17.04 -1.79 5.96
CA ALA A 86 -15.63 -1.94 5.60
C ALA A 86 -15.06 -0.65 5.01
N GLU A 87 -15.89 0.39 4.87
CA GLU A 87 -15.44 1.72 4.43
C GLU A 87 -14.48 2.32 5.44
N SER A 88 -13.51 3.07 4.91
CA SER A 88 -12.63 3.87 5.74
C SER A 88 -13.42 4.99 6.41
N PRO A 89 -13.14 5.33 7.68
CA PRO A 89 -13.67 6.56 8.27
C PRO A 89 -13.03 7.83 7.67
N PHE A 90 -12.01 7.68 6.82
CA PHE A 90 -11.33 8.76 6.11
C PHE A 90 -11.80 8.81 4.66
N ASP A 91 -12.08 10.03 4.16
CA ASP A 91 -12.57 10.26 2.79
C ASP A 91 -11.93 11.54 2.21
N GLY A 92 -12.10 11.78 0.91
CA GLY A 92 -11.50 12.91 0.20
C GLY A 92 -10.09 12.61 -0.28
N SER A 93 -9.24 13.65 -0.40
CA SER A 93 -7.86 13.48 -0.90
C SER A 93 -6.89 12.95 0.15
N LEU A 94 -7.24 13.01 1.43
CA LEU A 94 -6.43 12.54 2.57
C LEU A 94 -5.08 13.26 2.78
N VAL A 95 -4.77 14.29 1.99
CA VAL A 95 -3.48 15.01 2.06
C VAL A 95 -3.33 15.73 3.41
N GLU A 96 -4.35 16.48 3.83
CA GLU A 96 -4.31 17.20 5.09
C GLU A 96 -4.46 16.25 6.29
N GLU A 97 -5.26 15.20 6.13
CA GLU A 97 -5.39 14.12 7.12
C GLU A 97 -4.06 13.40 7.35
N LEU A 98 -3.31 13.05 6.30
CA LEU A 98 -1.97 12.49 6.42
C LEU A 98 -1.05 13.40 7.24
N ARG A 99 -1.04 14.69 6.92
CA ARG A 99 -0.24 15.70 7.62
C ARG A 99 -0.61 15.80 9.08
N GLU A 100 -1.90 15.85 9.39
CA GLU A 100 -2.43 15.88 10.76
C GLU A 100 -1.99 14.62 11.53
N TRP A 101 -2.06 13.46 10.89
CA TRP A 101 -1.63 12.18 11.43
C TRP A 101 -0.10 11.98 11.39
N GLY A 102 0.70 13.05 11.27
CA GLY A 102 2.15 12.99 11.43
C GLY A 102 2.92 12.40 10.25
N TYR A 103 2.27 12.20 9.10
CA TYR A 103 2.93 11.75 7.88
C TYR A 103 3.63 12.92 7.17
N ASN A 104 4.83 12.65 6.64
CA ASN A 104 5.47 13.43 5.59
C ASN A 104 4.98 12.89 4.24
N ASP A 105 4.11 13.64 3.60
CA ASP A 105 3.41 13.29 2.37
C ASP A 105 4.08 13.93 1.16
N ASN A 106 4.49 13.12 0.19
CA ASN A 106 4.83 13.42 -1.21
C ASN A 106 5.23 14.88 -1.57
N THR A 107 6.10 15.51 -0.78
CA THR A 107 6.54 16.88 -1.05
C THR A 107 7.34 16.94 -2.35
N PRO A 108 7.49 18.12 -2.99
CA PRO A 108 8.34 18.24 -4.19
C PRO A 108 9.77 17.71 -4.00
N ALA A 109 10.31 17.83 -2.79
CA ALA A 109 11.61 17.27 -2.44
C ALA A 109 11.60 15.73 -2.41
N MET A 110 10.55 15.12 -1.88
CA MET A 110 10.36 13.66 -1.87
C MET A 110 10.18 13.12 -3.29
N GLN A 111 9.37 13.79 -4.12
CA GLN A 111 9.21 13.42 -5.53
C GLN A 111 10.56 13.42 -6.26
N LEU A 112 11.40 14.44 -6.03
CA LEU A 112 12.72 14.52 -6.66
C LEU A 112 13.65 13.37 -6.24
N LEU A 113 13.61 13.00 -4.96
CA LEU A 113 14.44 11.95 -4.38
C LEU A 113 14.01 10.55 -4.87
N HIS A 114 12.70 10.33 -5.02
CA HIS A 114 12.11 9.02 -5.29
C HIS A 114 11.68 8.79 -6.75
N ASP A 115 11.78 9.78 -7.64
CA ASP A 115 11.44 9.62 -9.07
C ASP A 115 12.15 8.44 -9.75
N LYS A 116 13.39 8.14 -9.33
CA LYS A 116 14.17 7.00 -9.85
C LYS A 116 13.48 5.65 -9.62
N GLU A 117 12.71 5.51 -8.55
CA GLU A 117 11.96 4.29 -8.21
C GLU A 117 10.86 4.05 -9.27
N CYS A 118 10.34 5.12 -9.86
CA CYS A 118 9.32 5.08 -10.91
C CYS A 118 9.86 4.90 -12.33
N ASN A 119 11.17 4.74 -12.50
CA ASN A 119 11.70 4.15 -13.71
C ASN A 119 11.73 2.63 -13.55
N MET A 120 10.62 2.01 -13.93
CA MET A 120 10.33 0.59 -13.71
C MET A 120 11.30 -0.34 -14.43
N ALA A 121 11.97 0.14 -15.48
CA ALA A 121 12.96 -0.63 -16.22
C ALA A 121 14.37 -0.61 -15.60
N SER A 122 14.66 0.38 -14.75
CA SER A 122 16.00 0.59 -14.23
C SER A 122 16.32 -0.31 -13.03
N ALA A 123 17.62 -0.52 -12.78
CA ALA A 123 18.11 -1.21 -11.59
C ALA A 123 17.81 -0.47 -10.29
N SER A 124 17.71 0.87 -10.36
CA SER A 124 17.30 1.74 -9.25
C SER A 124 15.78 1.91 -9.13
N GLY A 125 15.01 1.32 -10.05
CA GLY A 125 13.59 1.12 -9.90
C GLY A 125 13.37 -0.31 -9.45
N HIS A 126 12.76 -1.12 -10.32
CA HIS A 126 12.34 -2.47 -9.93
C HIS A 126 12.61 -3.55 -10.98
N MET A 127 13.33 -3.23 -12.07
CA MET A 127 13.65 -4.17 -13.17
C MET A 127 12.41 -4.88 -13.74
N LEU A 128 11.26 -4.20 -13.78
CA LEU A 128 9.94 -4.72 -14.18
C LEU A 128 9.64 -4.54 -15.68
N SER A 129 10.66 -4.37 -16.53
CA SER A 129 10.48 -4.13 -17.97
C SER A 129 9.55 -5.14 -18.64
N LYS A 130 9.71 -6.43 -18.31
CA LYS A 130 8.88 -7.50 -18.87
C LYS A 130 7.42 -7.37 -18.43
N THR A 131 7.18 -7.15 -17.14
CA THR A 131 5.83 -7.01 -16.58
C THR A 131 5.10 -5.84 -17.20
N PHE A 132 5.77 -4.69 -17.34
CA PHE A 132 5.18 -3.52 -17.97
C PHE A 132 4.90 -3.73 -19.46
N ALA A 133 5.80 -4.40 -20.18
CA ALA A 133 5.55 -4.78 -21.57
C ALA A 133 4.33 -5.73 -21.70
N ASP A 134 4.22 -6.75 -20.83
CA ASP A 134 3.11 -7.70 -20.83
C ASP A 134 1.76 -7.04 -20.50
N LEU A 135 1.78 -5.92 -19.75
CA LEU A 135 0.62 -5.09 -19.43
C LEU A 135 0.41 -3.93 -20.43
N SER A 136 1.23 -3.83 -21.49
CA SER A 136 1.18 -2.73 -22.46
C SER A 136 1.35 -1.34 -21.84
N MET A 137 2.18 -1.22 -20.79
CA MET A 137 2.48 0.03 -20.10
C MET A 137 3.93 0.47 -20.33
N GLY A 138 4.14 1.79 -20.40
CA GLY A 138 5.48 2.37 -20.44
C GLY A 138 6.17 2.31 -19.08
N THR A 139 7.49 2.12 -19.07
CA THR A 139 8.31 1.98 -17.85
C THR A 139 8.90 3.30 -17.34
N ALA A 140 8.87 4.35 -18.14
CA ALA A 140 9.50 5.64 -17.81
C ALA A 140 8.72 6.40 -16.73
N SER A 141 9.44 7.19 -15.92
CA SER A 141 8.83 8.07 -14.93
C SER A 141 8.29 9.36 -15.57
N LYS A 142 7.39 10.04 -14.88
CA LYS A 142 6.79 11.31 -15.30
C LYS A 142 7.82 12.40 -15.54
N ARG A 143 8.91 12.44 -14.77
CA ARG A 143 10.04 13.38 -14.97
C ARG A 143 10.77 13.15 -16.28
N THR A 144 10.80 11.92 -16.78
CA THR A 144 11.37 11.56 -18.09
C THR A 144 10.30 11.41 -19.18
N SER A 145 9.19 12.15 -19.06
CA SER A 145 8.06 12.15 -20.01
C SER A 145 7.32 10.82 -20.13
N GLY A 146 7.42 9.94 -19.12
CA GLY A 146 6.64 8.71 -19.01
C GLY A 146 5.33 8.89 -18.22
N SER A 147 4.65 7.78 -17.91
CA SER A 147 3.34 7.78 -17.24
C SER A 147 3.39 7.36 -15.78
N ASN A 148 4.55 6.93 -15.26
CA ASN A 148 4.68 6.47 -13.88
C ASN A 148 5.06 7.62 -12.94
N GLU A 149 4.29 7.81 -11.88
CA GLU A 149 4.53 8.81 -10.84
C GLU A 149 4.65 8.13 -9.49
N CYS A 150 5.67 8.50 -8.70
CA CYS A 150 5.94 7.87 -7.42
C CYS A 150 5.50 8.77 -6.29
N PHE A 151 4.83 8.18 -5.32
CA PHE A 151 4.37 8.81 -4.10
C PHE A 151 5.09 8.13 -2.94
N GLN A 152 5.85 8.93 -2.21
CA GLN A 152 6.49 8.49 -0.98
C GLN A 152 5.75 9.10 0.21
N ILE A 153 5.27 8.23 1.10
CA ILE A 153 4.52 8.60 2.29
C ILE A 153 5.20 7.96 3.50
N GLU A 154 5.59 8.80 4.46
CA GLU A 154 6.43 8.39 5.57
C GLU A 154 5.85 8.86 6.89
N HIS A 155 5.68 7.96 7.86
CA HIS A 155 5.13 8.30 9.16
C HIS A 155 6.22 8.74 10.14
N TYR A 156 6.92 9.81 9.75
CA TYR A 156 7.91 10.58 10.50
C TYR A 156 8.25 11.85 9.71
N SER A 157 8.85 12.84 10.39
CA SER A 157 9.26 14.13 9.82
C SER A 157 8.13 14.90 9.12
N GLY A 158 6.87 14.56 9.43
CA GLY A 158 5.70 15.26 8.92
C GLY A 158 5.52 16.65 9.57
N PRO A 159 4.68 17.51 8.99
CA PRO A 159 4.50 18.88 9.48
C PRO A 159 3.85 18.95 10.87
N ALA A 160 3.07 17.95 11.29
CA ALA A 160 2.48 17.90 12.63
C ALA A 160 3.46 17.40 13.72
N VAL A 161 4.67 16.96 13.35
CA VAL A 161 5.67 16.54 14.34
C VAL A 161 6.06 17.73 15.21
N ILE A 162 5.94 17.54 16.52
CA ILE A 162 6.31 18.51 17.54
C ILE A 162 7.83 18.68 17.49
N LYS A 163 8.26 19.91 17.23
CA LYS A 163 9.66 20.30 17.18
C LYS A 163 10.22 20.53 18.58
N ASN A 164 11.52 20.37 18.72
CA ASN A 164 12.25 20.79 19.92
C ASN A 164 12.16 22.31 20.11
N GLU A 165 12.58 22.81 21.28
CA GLU A 165 12.55 24.25 21.62
C GLU A 165 13.33 25.13 20.63
N ASP A 166 14.34 24.57 19.97
CA ASP A 166 15.16 25.21 18.93
C ASP A 166 14.50 25.22 17.53
N GLY A 167 13.30 24.64 17.40
CA GLY A 167 12.59 24.53 16.13
C GLY A 167 13.11 23.41 15.21
N ILE A 168 13.99 22.54 15.70
CA ILE A 168 14.54 21.41 14.96
C ILE A 168 13.65 20.17 15.19
N LEU A 169 13.55 19.33 14.16
CA LEU A 169 12.87 18.04 14.29
C LEU A 169 13.66 17.13 15.24
N PRO A 170 13.00 16.48 16.22
CA PRO A 170 13.63 15.45 17.04
C PRO A 170 14.15 14.28 16.19
N ASP A 171 15.02 13.45 16.78
CA ASP A 171 15.40 12.17 16.20
C ASP A 171 14.17 11.32 15.88
N LYS A 172 14.19 10.55 14.78
CA LYS A 172 13.04 9.75 14.28
C LYS A 172 12.32 8.93 15.37
N ARG A 173 13.06 8.42 16.37
CA ARG A 173 12.51 7.60 17.48
C ARG A 173 11.80 8.42 18.58
N GLU A 174 11.95 9.75 18.56
CA GLU A 174 11.48 10.71 19.57
C GLU A 174 10.50 11.73 18.96
N GLN A 175 10.01 11.46 17.75
CA GLN A 175 9.06 12.32 17.07
C GLN A 175 7.64 12.01 17.51
N TYR A 176 7.00 12.98 18.15
CA TYR A 176 5.60 12.91 18.58
C TYR A 176 4.75 13.90 17.80
N TYR A 177 3.46 13.62 17.68
CA TYR A 177 2.45 14.55 17.14
C TYR A 177 1.14 14.37 17.92
N SER A 178 0.23 15.34 17.83
CA SER A 178 -1.03 15.31 18.56
C SER A 178 -2.22 15.50 17.62
N THR A 179 -3.17 14.56 17.66
CA THR A 179 -4.45 14.63 16.95
C THR A 179 -5.53 14.00 17.82
N CYS A 180 -6.78 14.45 17.67
CA CYS A 180 -7.93 13.93 18.42
C CYS A 180 -7.71 13.91 19.95
N GLY A 181 -6.99 14.90 20.49
CA GLY A 181 -6.69 15.02 21.92
C GLY A 181 -5.70 13.98 22.48
N THR A 182 -5.05 13.21 21.62
CA THR A 182 -4.06 12.19 22.00
C THR A 182 -2.71 12.50 21.36
N THR A 183 -1.63 12.29 22.10
CA THR A 183 -0.26 12.39 21.57
C THR A 183 0.22 11.01 21.14
N TYR A 184 0.62 10.90 19.88
CA TYR A 184 1.10 9.68 19.26
C TYR A 184 2.60 9.78 19.01
N LEU A 185 3.29 8.63 19.08
CA LEU A 185 4.67 8.51 18.63
C LEU A 185 4.68 8.12 17.15
N ALA A 186 5.53 8.75 16.35
CA ALA A 186 5.74 8.41 14.96
C ALA A 186 6.20 6.94 14.84
N THR A 187 5.58 6.20 13.93
CA THR A 187 5.84 4.76 13.80
C THR A 187 7.02 4.45 12.87
N GLY A 188 7.43 5.41 12.03
CA GLY A 188 8.42 5.18 10.98
C GLY A 188 7.90 4.34 9.81
N ALA A 189 6.58 4.26 9.61
CA ALA A 189 6.00 3.55 8.47
C ALA A 189 6.43 4.20 7.16
N GLU A 190 6.63 3.39 6.12
CA GLU A 190 7.12 3.85 4.83
C GLU A 190 6.33 3.18 3.71
N TYR A 191 5.88 3.99 2.75
CA TYR A 191 5.11 3.55 1.60
C TYR A 191 5.67 4.22 0.35
N THR A 192 6.13 3.41 -0.59
CA THR A 192 6.48 3.83 -1.94
C THR A 192 5.43 3.26 -2.88
N LEU A 193 4.63 4.14 -3.46
CA LEU A 193 3.54 3.80 -4.36
C LEU A 193 3.85 4.35 -5.75
N GLY A 194 3.60 3.56 -6.79
CA GLY A 194 3.67 4.00 -8.17
C GLY A 194 2.26 4.13 -8.74
N VAL A 195 1.94 5.24 -9.37
CA VAL A 195 0.67 5.45 -10.09
C VAL A 195 0.97 5.58 -11.57
N ASN A 196 0.25 4.83 -12.38
CA ASN A 196 0.22 4.98 -13.84
C ASN A 196 -1.22 5.25 -14.27
N ALA A 197 -1.56 6.54 -14.37
CA ALA A 197 -2.90 6.97 -14.74
C ALA A 197 -3.30 6.50 -16.15
N ALA A 198 -2.34 6.47 -17.09
CA ALA A 198 -2.59 6.03 -18.47
C ALA A 198 -2.94 4.54 -18.56
N GLY A 199 -2.32 3.71 -17.71
CA GLY A 199 -2.59 2.29 -17.57
C GLY A 199 -3.65 1.95 -16.52
N CYS A 200 -4.28 2.95 -15.89
CA CYS A 200 -5.20 2.79 -14.77
C CYS A 200 -4.67 1.85 -13.67
N ALA A 201 -3.38 1.98 -13.33
CA ALA A 201 -2.69 1.07 -12.44
C ALA A 201 -2.07 1.78 -11.23
N LEU A 202 -2.11 1.13 -10.08
CA LEU A 202 -1.41 1.51 -8.85
C LEU A 202 -0.55 0.33 -8.39
N PHE A 203 0.71 0.60 -8.07
CA PHE A 203 1.70 -0.39 -7.66
C PHE A 203 2.17 -0.07 -6.24
N ALA A 204 2.20 -1.08 -5.36
CA ALA A 204 2.91 -0.97 -4.10
C ALA A 204 4.36 -1.46 -4.31
N LEU A 205 5.30 -0.53 -4.39
CA LEU A 205 6.71 -0.82 -4.71
C LEU A 205 7.51 -1.18 -3.46
N ASN A 206 7.30 -0.44 -2.38
CA ASN A 206 7.83 -0.74 -1.06
C ASN A 206 6.78 -0.40 0.00
N ARG A 207 6.68 -1.23 1.04
CA ARG A 207 5.72 -1.05 2.12
C ARG A 207 6.22 -1.63 3.43
N VAL A 208 6.32 -0.77 4.43
CA VAL A 208 6.49 -1.15 5.84
C VAL A 208 5.31 -0.57 6.63
N SER A 209 4.41 -1.46 7.07
CA SER A 209 3.20 -1.05 7.79
C SER A 209 3.50 -0.44 9.16
N SER A 210 2.61 0.43 9.65
CA SER A 210 2.78 1.11 10.95
C SER A 210 3.06 0.17 12.13
N PRO A 211 2.36 -0.97 12.33
CA PRO A 211 2.70 -1.90 13.40
C PRO A 211 4.10 -2.52 13.26
N LYS A 212 4.53 -2.83 12.02
CA LYS A 212 5.85 -3.42 11.76
C LYS A 212 6.95 -2.40 12.01
N ALA A 213 6.82 -1.22 11.42
CA ALA A 213 7.78 -0.13 11.58
C ALA A 213 7.92 0.31 13.04
N ALA A 214 6.79 0.51 13.73
CA ALA A 214 6.77 0.85 15.15
C ALA A 214 7.53 -0.19 15.99
N ARG A 215 7.32 -1.48 15.72
CA ARG A 215 8.01 -2.54 16.46
C ARG A 215 9.53 -2.45 16.31
N GLU A 216 9.99 -2.17 15.10
CA GLU A 216 11.41 -2.06 14.79
C GLU A 216 12.01 -0.78 15.37
N LEU A 217 11.31 0.35 15.27
CA LEU A 217 11.74 1.66 15.74
C LEU A 217 11.70 1.79 17.27
N TRP A 218 10.59 1.37 17.89
CA TRP A 218 10.34 1.50 19.34
C TRP A 218 10.94 0.34 20.15
N ARG A 219 11.48 -0.69 19.48
CA ARG A 219 12.07 -1.88 20.09
C ARG A 219 11.11 -2.67 21.00
N ARG A 220 9.80 -2.54 20.78
CA ARG A 220 8.74 -3.29 21.47
C ARG A 220 7.51 -3.43 20.60
N ARG A 221 6.64 -4.39 20.91
CA ARG A 221 5.35 -4.50 20.21
C ARG A 221 4.47 -3.27 20.54
N PRO A 222 3.90 -2.59 19.53
CA PRO A 222 2.93 -1.53 19.77
C PRO A 222 1.57 -2.11 20.15
N GLU A 223 0.86 -1.44 21.04
CA GLU A 223 -0.56 -1.68 21.29
C GLU A 223 -1.41 -1.03 20.19
N ALA A 224 -2.60 -1.58 19.94
CA ALA A 224 -3.46 -1.09 18.86
C ALA A 224 -3.85 0.39 19.01
N VAL A 225 -4.00 0.86 20.25
CA VAL A 225 -4.34 2.25 20.60
C VAL A 225 -3.18 3.23 20.44
N GLU A 226 -1.95 2.74 20.35
CA GLU A 226 -0.75 3.58 20.16
C GLU A 226 -0.48 3.89 18.67
N LEU A 227 -1.21 3.22 17.77
CA LEU A 227 -0.99 3.34 16.33
C LEU A 227 -1.91 4.42 15.72
N PRO A 228 -1.43 5.16 14.70
CA PRO A 228 -2.25 6.14 13.97
C PRO A 228 -3.55 5.50 13.49
N HIS A 229 -4.69 6.20 13.57
CA HIS A 229 -5.93 5.67 13.02
C HIS A 229 -5.85 5.59 11.49
N LEU A 230 -5.27 6.60 10.85
CA LEU A 230 -4.93 6.61 9.43
C LEU A 230 -3.69 5.76 9.18
N ARG A 231 -3.87 4.44 9.04
CA ARG A 231 -2.74 3.48 8.88
C ARG A 231 -3.01 2.33 7.93
N SER A 232 -4.23 2.20 7.42
CA SER A 232 -4.56 1.11 6.53
C SER A 232 -3.84 1.32 5.19
N ALA A 233 -3.41 0.24 4.55
CA ALA A 233 -2.68 0.37 3.29
C ALA A 233 -3.56 0.97 2.18
N SER A 234 -4.88 0.72 2.23
CA SER A 234 -5.84 1.30 1.31
C SER A 234 -5.97 2.79 1.48
N ASP A 235 -6.02 3.32 2.71
CA ASP A 235 -6.11 4.77 2.92
C ASP A 235 -4.84 5.48 2.43
N ILE A 236 -3.67 4.91 2.76
CA ILE A 236 -2.39 5.47 2.29
C ILE A 236 -2.31 5.41 0.75
N ALA A 237 -2.84 4.35 0.13
CA ALA A 237 -2.87 4.24 -1.32
C ALA A 237 -3.90 5.16 -1.99
N TRP A 238 -5.00 5.46 -1.30
CA TRP A 238 -6.02 6.40 -1.77
C TRP A 238 -5.52 7.86 -1.76
N ALA A 239 -4.62 8.18 -0.84
CA ALA A 239 -4.01 9.50 -0.73
C ALA A 239 -2.94 9.82 -1.80
N ALA A 240 -2.56 8.83 -2.63
CA ALA A 240 -1.56 8.96 -3.70
C ALA A 240 -2.22 9.30 -5.04
#